data_AF-A0A7K4DH10-F1
#
_entry.id   AF-A0A7K4DH10-F1
#
_cell.length_a   1.000
_cell.length_b   1.000
_cell.length_c   1.000
_cell.angle_alpha   90.00
_cell.angle_beta   90.00
_cell.angle_gamma   90.00
#
_symmetry.space_group_name_H-M   'P 1'
#
loop_
_entity.id
_entity.type
_entity.pdbx_description
1 polymer ?
#
loop_
_entity_poly.entity_id
_entity_poly.type
_entity_poly.pdbx_seq_one_letter_code
_entity_poly.pdbx_strand_id
1 'polypeptide(L)'
;MQITNIVVSGDLNQPLPFTRLPELPARAYTYNPKTYHGAYILLAKGKATIYRSGKYIIYGLTSLDGLAPAYKELLAILSPIIDPALASPPEV
;
A
#
# COMPACT_ATOMS: atom_id res chain seq x y z
N MET A 1 -4.70 21.99 -17.63
CA MET A 1 -4.24 21.49 -16.31
C MET A 1 -3.97 20.00 -16.47
N GLN A 2 -2.80 19.51 -16.04
CA GLN A 2 -2.44 18.09 -16.12
C GLN A 2 -2.21 17.56 -14.71
N ILE A 3 -2.82 16.42 -14.38
CA ILE A 3 -2.58 15.73 -13.11
C ILE A 3 -1.18 15.10 -13.17
N THR A 4 -0.28 15.53 -12.28
CA THR A 4 1.10 15.01 -12.19
C THR A 4 1.28 14.03 -11.05
N ASN A 5 0.38 14.05 -10.06
CA ASN A 5 0.37 13.11 -8.95
C ASN A 5 -1.03 13.08 -8.31
N ILE A 6 -1.44 11.89 -7.89
CA ILE A 6 -2.60 11.62 -7.05
C ILE A 6 -2.09 10.91 -5.81
N VAL A 7 -2.54 11.36 -4.65
CA VAL A 7 -2.29 10.72 -3.36
C VAL A 7 -3.64 10.34 -2.78
N VAL A 8 -3.84 9.07 -2.47
CA VAL A 8 -5.08 8.56 -1.88
C VAL A 8 -4.77 7.77 -0.63
N SER A 9 -5.56 7.93 0.42
CA SER A 9 -5.43 7.16 1.66
C SER A 9 -6.56 6.15 1.80
N GLY A 10 -6.31 5.08 2.55
CA GLY A 10 -7.36 4.16 2.95
C GLY A 10 -6.99 3.38 4.22
N ASP A 11 -7.86 2.45 4.57
CA ASP A 11 -7.70 1.58 5.74
C ASP A 11 -7.89 0.11 5.34
N LEU A 12 -6.95 -0.75 5.75
CA LEU A 12 -7.04 -2.20 5.59
C LEU A 12 -7.95 -2.83 6.66
N ASN A 13 -8.46 -2.01 7.60
CA ASN A 13 -9.34 -2.36 8.72
C ASN A 13 -8.79 -3.48 9.60
N GLN A 14 -7.46 -3.63 9.62
CA GLN A 14 -6.77 -4.59 10.46
C GLN A 14 -5.33 -4.12 10.70
N PRO A 15 -4.75 -4.41 11.87
CA PRO A 15 -3.33 -4.15 12.12
C PRO A 15 -2.43 -4.95 11.16
N LEU A 16 -1.35 -4.34 10.69
CA LEU A 16 -0.35 -5.06 9.89
C LEU A 16 0.74 -5.65 10.79
N PRO A 17 0.94 -6.98 10.77
CA PRO A 17 2.01 -7.61 11.53
C PRO A 17 3.35 -7.38 10.82
N PHE A 18 4.02 -6.26 11.13
CA PHE A 18 5.29 -5.90 10.47
C PHE A 18 6.40 -6.94 10.65
N THR A 19 6.30 -7.80 11.67
CA THR A 19 7.17 -8.97 11.86
C THR A 19 7.06 -9.98 10.71
N ARG A 20 5.95 -9.97 9.98
CA ARG A 20 5.67 -10.85 8.84
C ARG A 20 6.02 -10.24 7.48
N LEU A 21 6.49 -8.98 7.42
CA LEU A 21 6.95 -8.38 6.16
C LEU A 21 7.96 -9.25 5.38
N PRO A 22 8.89 -10.00 6.02
CA PRO A 22 9.77 -10.92 5.31
C PRO A 22 9.08 -12.06 4.55
N GLU A 23 7.80 -12.33 4.80
CA GLU A 23 6.98 -13.29 4.03
C GLU A 23 6.53 -12.71 2.68
N LEU A 24 6.64 -11.40 2.49
CA LEU A 24 6.38 -10.72 1.22
C LEU A 24 7.54 -10.92 0.25
N PRO A 25 7.32 -10.80 -1.08
CA PRO A 25 8.41 -10.83 -2.04
C PRO A 25 9.48 -9.77 -1.72
N ALA A 26 10.76 -10.16 -1.65
CA ALA A 26 11.84 -9.29 -1.19
C ALA A 26 12.01 -7.97 -1.98
N ARG A 27 11.53 -7.91 -3.22
CA ARG A 27 11.54 -6.70 -4.06
C ARG A 27 10.25 -5.88 -3.98
N ALA A 28 9.20 -6.40 -3.35
CA ALA A 28 7.91 -5.75 -3.25
C ALA A 28 7.85 -4.72 -2.10
N TYR A 29 8.76 -4.78 -1.13
CA TYR A 29 8.74 -3.86 0.01
C TYR A 29 10.12 -3.34 0.44
N THR A 30 10.11 -2.22 1.17
CA THR A 30 11.28 -1.68 1.88
C THR A 30 10.84 -1.18 3.25
N TYR A 31 11.49 -1.65 4.30
CA TYR A 31 11.20 -1.26 5.68
C TYR A 31 12.48 -1.09 6.48
N ASN A 32 12.69 0.11 7.03
CA ASN A 32 13.76 0.38 7.98
C ASN A 32 13.21 1.24 9.13
N PRO A 33 12.86 0.63 10.29
CA PRO A 33 12.27 1.35 11.42
C PRO A 33 13.16 2.43 12.02
N LYS A 34 14.48 2.36 11.82
CA LYS A 34 15.42 3.39 12.28
C LYS A 34 15.32 4.67 11.45
N THR A 35 14.85 4.56 10.20
CA THR A 35 14.70 5.69 9.28
C THR A 35 13.26 6.17 9.24
N TYR A 36 12.30 5.26 9.14
CA TYR A 36 10.88 5.59 9.02
C TYR A 36 9.98 4.45 9.54
N HIS A 37 8.86 4.81 10.14
CA HIS A 37 7.98 3.86 10.83
C HIS A 37 7.04 3.08 9.89
N GLY A 38 6.76 3.61 8.70
CA GLY A 38 5.99 2.92 7.66
C GLY A 38 6.86 2.04 6.78
N ALA A 39 6.25 1.05 6.13
CA ALA A 39 6.90 0.25 5.10
C ALA A 39 6.44 0.73 3.71
N TYR A 40 7.39 0.86 2.79
CA TYR A 40 7.10 1.18 1.40
C TYR A 40 6.80 -0.11 0.63
N ILE A 41 5.75 -0.09 -0.17
CA ILE A 41 5.37 -1.13 -1.12
C ILE A 41 5.58 -0.58 -2.53
N LEU A 42 6.31 -1.31 -3.35
CA LEU A 42 6.50 -0.98 -4.75
C LEU A 42 5.34 -1.57 -5.56
N LEU A 43 4.66 -0.71 -6.32
CA LEU A 43 3.58 -1.09 -7.23
C LEU A 43 4.07 -0.92 -8.67
N ALA A 44 3.41 -1.54 -9.64
CA ALA A 44 3.70 -1.38 -11.05
C ALA A 44 3.55 0.08 -11.50
N LYS A 45 2.59 0.80 -10.90
CA LYS A 45 2.40 2.25 -11.07
C LYS A 45 2.33 2.92 -9.70
N GLY A 46 3.34 3.72 -9.40
CA GLY A 46 3.42 4.44 -8.13
C GLY A 46 3.97 3.58 -6.99
N LYS A 47 3.61 3.95 -5.77
CA LYS A 47 4.05 3.31 -4.53
C LYS A 47 2.93 3.37 -3.51
N ALA A 48 2.99 2.50 -2.52
CA ALA A 48 2.20 2.67 -1.31
C ALA A 48 3.09 2.76 -0.08
N THR A 49 2.63 3.49 0.93
CA THR A 49 3.18 3.40 2.29
C THR A 49 2.13 2.78 3.17
N ILE A 50 2.51 1.73 3.90
CA ILE A 50 1.63 1.05 4.87
C ILE A 50 2.10 1.35 6.30
N TYR A 51 1.15 1.38 7.23
CA TYR A 51 1.38 1.60 8.65
C TYR A 51 0.91 0.39 9.47
N ARG A 52 1.49 0.21 10.66
CA ARG A 52 1.12 -0.87 11.60
C ARG A 52 -0.36 -0.84 11.98
N SER A 53 -1.00 0.33 11.92
CA SER A 53 -2.42 0.52 12.20
C SER A 53 -3.36 -0.07 11.15
N GLY A 54 -2.87 -0.47 9.98
CA GLY A 54 -3.73 -0.83 8.84
C GLY A 54 -3.94 0.30 7.84
N LYS A 55 -3.64 1.54 8.24
CA LYS A 55 -3.70 2.71 7.35
C LYS A 55 -2.67 2.59 6.23
N TYR A 56 -3.01 3.12 5.06
CA TYR A 56 -2.10 3.20 3.93
C TYR A 56 -2.33 4.46 3.11
N ILE A 57 -1.32 4.82 2.31
CA ILE A 57 -1.40 5.81 1.25
C ILE A 57 -0.87 5.23 -0.06
N ILE A 58 -1.55 5.47 -1.18
CA ILE A 58 -1.09 5.18 -2.55
C ILE A 58 -0.76 6.50 -3.22
N TYR A 59 0.40 6.60 -3.85
CA TYR A 59 0.87 7.83 -4.50
C TYR A 59 1.73 7.54 -5.74
N GLY A 60 1.94 8.57 -6.57
CA GLY A 60 2.68 8.46 -7.83
C GLY A 60 1.82 8.08 -9.02
N LEU A 61 0.50 8.16 -8.88
CA LEU A 61 -0.45 7.96 -9.99
C LEU A 61 -0.70 9.29 -10.72
N THR A 62 -0.82 9.25 -12.04
CA THR A 62 -1.11 10.43 -12.88
C THR A 62 -2.54 10.45 -13.45
N SER A 63 -3.33 9.42 -13.16
CA SER A 63 -4.76 9.30 -13.50
C SER A 63 -5.48 8.48 -12.44
N LEU A 64 -6.76 8.81 -12.16
CA LEU A 64 -7.63 8.05 -11.27
C LEU A 64 -7.90 6.63 -11.78
N ASP A 65 -7.82 6.39 -13.09
CA ASP A 65 -7.95 5.04 -13.67
C ASP A 65 -6.87 4.08 -13.16
N GLY A 66 -5.74 4.62 -12.71
CA GLY A 66 -4.64 3.84 -12.11
C GLY A 66 -4.91 3.38 -10.68
N LEU A 67 -5.91 3.95 -10.00
CA LEU A 67 -6.14 3.70 -8.57
C LEU A 67 -6.64 2.28 -8.30
N ALA A 68 -7.70 1.84 -9.00
CA ALA A 68 -8.27 0.52 -8.77
C ALA A 68 -7.27 -0.63 -9.06
N PRO A 69 -6.47 -0.60 -10.16
CA PRO A 69 -5.39 -1.56 -10.36
C PRO A 69 -4.32 -1.50 -9.28
N ALA A 70 -3.87 -0.30 -8.88
CA ALA A 70 -2.85 -0.14 -7.84
C ALA A 70 -3.32 -0.67 -6.48
N TYR A 71 -4.59 -0.43 -6.13
CA TYR A 71 -5.19 -0.97 -4.91
C TYR A 71 -5.28 -2.50 -4.94
N LYS A 72 -5.72 -3.10 -6.06
CA LYS A 72 -5.74 -4.57 -6.21
C LYS A 72 -4.34 -5.18 -6.11
N GLU A 73 -3.34 -4.55 -6.71
CA GLU A 73 -1.95 -4.97 -6.62
C GLU A 73 -1.44 -4.90 -5.18
N LEU A 74 -1.73 -3.81 -4.46
CA LEU A 74 -1.40 -3.67 -3.03
C LEU A 74 -1.98 -4.82 -2.21
N LEU A 75 -3.27 -5.14 -2.38
CA LEU A 75 -3.91 -6.26 -1.69
C LEU A 75 -3.29 -7.61 -2.06
N ALA A 76 -2.97 -7.83 -3.33
CA ALA A 76 -2.34 -9.06 -3.78
C ALA A 76 -0.97 -9.25 -3.12
N ILE A 77 -0.15 -8.18 -3.06
CA ILE A 77 1.15 -8.20 -2.39
C ILE A 77 0.97 -8.51 -0.90
N LEU A 78 0.02 -7.87 -0.22
CA LEU A 78 -0.15 -8.01 1.23
C LEU A 78 -0.90 -9.29 1.65
N SER A 79 -1.61 -9.95 0.73
CA SER A 79 -2.44 -11.13 1.01
C SER A 79 -1.79 -12.28 1.80
N PRO A 80 -0.46 -12.51 1.77
CA PRO A 80 0.14 -13.52 2.65
C PRO A 80 0.06 -13.17 4.14
N ILE A 81 -0.04 -11.87 4.48
CA ILE A 81 0.11 -11.38 5.86
C ILE A 81 -1.12 -10.67 6.43
N ILE A 82 -2.17 -10.47 5.62
CA ILE A 82 -3.46 -9.88 6.01
C ILE A 82 -4.63 -10.66 5.41
N ASP A 83 -5.85 -10.39 5.87
CA ASP A 83 -7.08 -10.79 5.17
C ASP A 83 -7.57 -9.67 4.24
N PRO A 84 -7.44 -9.80 2.91
CA PRO A 84 -7.87 -8.75 1.97
C PRO A 84 -9.38 -8.46 2.01
N ALA A 85 -10.21 -9.38 2.51
CA ALA A 85 -11.66 -9.19 2.56
C ALA A 85 -12.10 -8.14 3.60
N LEU A 86 -11.25 -7.83 4.57
CA LEU A 86 -11.51 -6.78 5.57
C LEU A 86 -11.19 -5.38 5.04
N ALA A 87 -10.38 -5.27 3.99
CA ALA A 87 -9.90 -3.98 3.50
C ALA A 87 -11.01 -3.19 2.78
N SER A 88 -11.05 -1.88 3.03
CA SER A 88 -11.90 -0.96 2.25
C SER A 88 -11.10 -0.35 1.09
N PRO A 89 -11.71 -0.19 -0.10
CA PRO A 89 -11.09 0.59 -1.16
C PRO A 89 -10.87 2.03 -0.69
N PRO A 90 -9.85 2.72 -1.23
CA PRO A 90 -9.56 4.09 -0.84
C PRO A 90 -10.68 5.02 -1.37
N GLU A 91 -11.09 5.98 -0.55
CA GLU A 91 -12.10 6.98 -0.92
C GLU A 91 -11.44 8.12 -1.71
N VAL A 92 -12.09 8.57 -2.79
CA VAL A 92 -11.62 9.63 -3.71
C VAL A 92 -12.56 10.83 -3.64
#